data_AF-A0A7V2JDS6-F1
#
_entry.id   AF-A0A7V2JDS6-F1
#
_cell.length_a   1.000
_cell.length_b   1.000
_cell.length_c   1.000
_cell.angle_alpha   90.00
_cell.angle_beta   90.00
_cell.angle_gamma   90.00
#
_symmetry.space_group_name_H-M   'P 1'
#
loop_
_entity.id
_entity.type
_entity.pdbx_description
1 polymer ?
#
loop_
_entity_poly.entity_id
_entity_poly.type
_entity_poly.pdbx_seq_one_letter_code
_entity_poly.pdbx_strand_id
1 'polypeptide(L)'
;MINNGFKKSLAKLKRSFYRNCEVFTYGILNRPVWEIKPKSCNSDLLILFLHGGAYIANMTKMRWNLAEKLLIKTCAIVIVPDYPLAPENAWKDTYAFLDELYLSLLRRYSKKIVFIGDSAGGELALGFAQKLKNEKRRLPDHIVLFSSSVLYIVILKNYVQ
;
A
#
# COMPACT_ATOMS: atom_id res chain seq x y z
N MET A 1 -11.01 7.88 29.17
CA MET A 1 -10.10 7.38 28.12
C MET A 1 -10.57 5.99 27.73
N ILE A 2 -11.14 5.81 26.53
CA ILE A 2 -11.59 4.48 26.09
C ILE A 2 -10.35 3.69 25.69
N ASN A 3 -10.03 2.65 26.46
CA ASN A 3 -8.94 1.72 26.17
C ASN A 3 -9.38 0.77 25.06
N ASN A 4 -9.44 1.28 23.82
CA ASN A 4 -9.79 0.48 22.67
C ASN A 4 -8.64 -0.49 22.39
N GLY A 5 -8.84 -1.80 22.59
CA GLY A 5 -7.85 -2.87 22.39
C GLY A 5 -7.31 -3.05 20.96
N PHE A 6 -7.36 -2.01 20.13
CA PHE A 6 -6.74 -1.99 18.80
C PHE A 6 -5.23 -1.79 18.93
N LYS A 7 -4.50 -2.62 18.18
CA LYS A 7 -3.04 -2.57 18.15
C LYS A 7 -2.59 -1.31 17.42
N LYS A 8 -2.26 -0.26 18.18
CA LYS A 8 -1.75 1.02 17.65
C LYS A 8 -0.31 0.92 17.12
N SER A 9 0.50 0.00 17.67
CA SER A 9 1.89 -0.16 17.26
C SER A 9 2.03 -1.04 16.02
N LEU A 10 2.73 -0.52 15.03
CA LEU A 10 3.14 -1.25 13.82
C LEU A 10 3.89 -2.53 14.21
N ALA A 11 3.44 -3.68 13.68
CA ALA A 11 4.19 -4.92 13.83
C ALA A 11 5.55 -4.81 13.13
N LYS A 12 6.62 -5.24 13.81
CA LYS A 12 7.97 -5.30 13.22
C LYS A 12 8.00 -6.21 12.00
N LEU A 13 8.81 -5.85 11.01
CA LEU A 13 9.11 -6.70 9.87
C LEU A 13 9.68 -8.04 10.35
N LYS A 14 9.27 -9.14 9.73
CA LYS A 14 9.79 -10.47 10.07
C LYS A 14 11.23 -10.61 9.57
N ARG A 15 12.07 -11.33 10.32
CA ARG A 15 13.46 -11.63 9.93
C ARG A 15 13.57 -12.29 8.54
N SER A 16 12.55 -13.02 8.12
CA SER A 16 12.50 -13.70 6.81
C SER A 16 12.62 -12.75 5.62
N PHE A 17 12.13 -11.51 5.74
CA PHE A 17 12.29 -10.49 4.70
C PHE A 17 13.77 -10.20 4.43
N TYR A 18 14.60 -10.05 5.46
CA TYR A 18 16.01 -9.69 5.30
C TYR A 18 16.87 -10.79 4.66
N ARG A 19 16.42 -12.05 4.72
CA ARG A 19 17.13 -13.17 4.11
C ARG A 19 17.07 -13.11 2.58
N ASN A 20 15.87 -12.94 2.04
CA ASN A 20 15.60 -13.07 0.60
C ASN A 20 15.29 -11.74 -0.10
N CYS A 21 15.16 -10.65 0.67
CA CYS A 21 14.82 -9.33 0.16
C CYS A 21 15.82 -8.28 0.65
N GLU A 22 15.94 -7.21 -0.13
CA GLU A 22 16.46 -5.94 0.35
C GLU A 22 15.30 -5.12 0.91
N VAL A 23 15.51 -4.52 2.09
CA VAL A 23 14.50 -3.73 2.78
C VAL A 23 15.04 -2.32 2.95
N PHE A 24 14.37 -1.36 2.32
CA PHE A 24 14.64 0.07 2.48
C PHE A 24 13.52 0.69 3.31
N THR A 25 13.86 1.67 4.14
CA THR A 25 12.88 2.50 4.86
C THR A 25 13.19 3.95 4.60
N TYR A 26 12.20 4.71 4.13
CA TYR A 26 12.31 6.15 3.92
C TYR A 26 11.06 6.86 4.44
N GLY A 27 11.13 8.18 4.60
CA GLY A 27 10.02 9.00 5.08
C GLY A 27 9.25 9.69 3.96
N ILE A 28 7.93 9.73 4.08
CA ILE A 28 7.04 10.65 3.36
C ILE A 28 6.20 11.37 4.42
N LEU A 29 6.20 12.71 4.42
CA LEU A 29 5.51 13.52 5.44
C LEU A 29 5.73 13.01 6.88
N ASN A 30 6.99 12.74 7.25
CA ASN A 30 7.41 12.20 8.55
C ASN A 30 6.84 10.82 8.93
N ARG A 31 6.29 10.07 7.97
CA ARG A 31 5.83 8.69 8.18
C ARG A 31 6.67 7.68 7.39
N PRO A 32 7.00 6.52 7.99
CA PRO A 32 7.84 5.53 7.34
C PRO A 32 7.12 4.83 6.19
N VAL A 33 7.90 4.51 5.17
CA VAL A 33 7.52 3.69 4.03
C VAL A 33 8.54 2.58 3.91
N TRP A 34 8.09 1.33 3.95
CA TRP A 34 8.92 0.16 3.68
C TRP A 34 8.87 -0.17 2.20
N GLU A 35 10.04 -0.24 1.59
CA GLU A 35 10.23 -0.71 0.22
C GLU A 35 11.00 -2.02 0.26
N ILE A 36 10.39 -3.06 -0.27
CA ILE A 36 10.89 -4.43 -0.14
C ILE A 36 11.10 -4.99 -1.54
N LYS A 37 12.36 -5.32 -1.87
CA LYS A 37 12.78 -5.82 -3.18
C LYS A 37 13.25 -7.27 -3.07
N PRO A 38 12.73 -8.20 -3.88
CA PRO A 38 13.32 -9.54 -3.97
C PRO A 38 14.77 -9.47 -4.48
N LYS A 39 15.69 -10.24 -3.88
CA LYS A 39 17.10 -10.28 -4.30
C LYS A 39 17.35 -11.13 -5.55
N SER A 40 16.57 -12.19 -5.74
CA SER A 40 16.84 -13.24 -6.74
C SER A 40 15.96 -13.17 -7.98
N CYS A 41 14.97 -12.28 -8.03
CA CYS A 41 14.09 -12.12 -9.18
C CYS A 41 13.51 -10.71 -9.23
N ASN A 42 13.06 -10.31 -10.41
CA ASN A 42 12.50 -8.98 -10.66
C ASN A 42 11.41 -9.08 -11.73
N SER A 43 10.22 -8.58 -11.43
CA SER A 43 9.13 -8.40 -12.40
C SER A 43 8.94 -6.93 -12.77
N ASP A 44 8.08 -6.64 -13.75
CA ASP A 44 7.72 -5.26 -14.11
C ASP A 44 6.75 -4.60 -13.13
N LEU A 45 6.39 -5.29 -12.04
CA LEU A 45 5.35 -4.87 -11.10
C LEU A 45 5.93 -4.10 -9.90
N LEU A 46 5.23 -3.02 -9.53
CA LEU A 46 5.39 -2.29 -8.28
C LEU A 46 4.06 -2.32 -7.52
N ILE A 47 4.02 -2.99 -6.38
CA ILE A 47 2.81 -3.14 -5.58
C ILE A 47 2.80 -2.08 -4.49
N LEU A 48 1.79 -1.21 -4.47
CA LEU A 48 1.46 -0.38 -3.30
C LEU A 48 0.42 -1.12 -2.47
N PHE A 49 0.84 -1.65 -1.32
CA PHE A 49 0.00 -2.44 -0.42
C PHE A 49 -0.56 -1.57 0.73
N LEU A 50 -1.85 -1.31 0.70
CA LEU A 50 -2.58 -0.51 1.68
C LEU A 50 -3.31 -1.45 2.66
N HIS A 51 -2.81 -1.53 3.88
CA HIS A 51 -3.36 -2.44 4.88
C HIS A 51 -4.77 -2.01 5.34
N GLY A 52 -5.60 -2.96 5.74
CA GLY A 52 -6.85 -2.72 6.46
C GLY A 52 -6.63 -2.44 7.94
N GLY A 53 -7.73 -2.16 8.64
CA GLY A 53 -7.70 -1.82 10.08
C GLY A 53 -8.69 -0.73 10.48
N ALA A 54 -9.78 -0.56 9.73
CA ALA A 54 -10.79 0.48 9.95
C ALA A 54 -10.20 1.89 10.11
N TYR A 55 -9.08 2.16 9.43
CA TYR A 55 -8.33 3.43 9.49
C TYR A 55 -7.76 3.79 10.88
N ILE A 56 -7.83 2.87 11.85
CA ILE A 56 -7.38 3.09 13.25
C ILE A 56 -6.33 2.09 13.71
N ALA A 57 -6.26 0.92 13.06
CA ALA A 57 -5.36 -0.16 13.43
C ALA A 57 -4.21 -0.29 12.41
N ASN A 58 -3.00 -0.49 12.92
CA ASN A 58 -1.79 -0.51 12.12
C ASN A 58 -1.50 -1.91 11.52
N MET A 59 -0.48 -1.99 10.67
CA MET A 59 -0.01 -3.21 10.03
C MET A 59 0.21 -4.35 11.05
N THR A 60 -0.35 -5.52 10.74
CA THR A 60 -0.29 -6.71 11.60
C THR A 60 0.67 -7.75 11.04
N LYS A 61 1.09 -8.71 11.88
CA LYS A 61 1.91 -9.86 11.44
C LYS A 61 1.26 -10.66 10.31
N MET A 62 -0.07 -10.81 10.36
CA MET A 62 -0.84 -11.50 9.30
C MET A 62 -0.71 -10.78 7.95
N ARG A 63 -0.82 -9.46 7.95
CA ARG A 63 -0.72 -8.63 6.74
C ARG A 63 0.71 -8.54 6.21
N TRP A 64 1.71 -8.53 7.10
CA TRP A 64 3.11 -8.73 6.69
C TRP A 64 3.33 -10.09 5.99
N ASN A 65 2.69 -11.17 6.46
CA ASN A 65 2.77 -12.46 5.76
C ASN A 65 2.13 -12.40 4.37
N LEU A 66 1.06 -11.62 4.20
CA LEU A 66 0.43 -11.42 2.88
C LEU A 66 1.39 -10.66 1.94
N ALA A 67 2.00 -9.56 2.40
CA ALA A 67 3.01 -8.82 1.64
C ALA A 67 4.20 -9.72 1.24
N GLU A 68 4.68 -10.57 2.15
CA GLU A 68 5.74 -11.54 1.88
C GLU A 68 5.34 -12.56 0.80
N LYS A 69 4.12 -13.09 0.87
CA LYS A 69 3.58 -14.01 -0.15
C LYS A 69 3.44 -13.35 -1.51
N LEU A 70 2.94 -12.11 -1.55
CA LEU A 70 2.84 -11.32 -2.79
C LEU A 70 4.20 -11.14 -3.43
N LEU A 71 5.19 -10.71 -2.64
CA LEU A 71 6.57 -10.54 -3.11
C LEU A 71 7.14 -11.83 -3.71
N ILE A 72 7.04 -12.96 -3.00
CA ILE A 72 7.59 -14.25 -3.46
C ILE A 72 6.88 -14.74 -4.72
N LYS A 73 5.55 -14.57 -4.82
CA LYS A 73 4.76 -15.10 -5.94
C LYS A 73 4.85 -14.24 -7.20
N THR A 74 5.11 -12.95 -7.07
CA THR A 74 5.07 -11.99 -8.19
C THR A 74 6.44 -11.46 -8.59
N CYS A 75 7.47 -11.68 -7.76
CA CYS A 75 8.78 -11.03 -7.90
C CYS A 75 8.69 -9.49 -8.01
N ALA A 76 7.61 -8.90 -7.50
CA ALA A 76 7.36 -7.47 -7.52
C ALA A 76 8.12 -6.76 -6.40
N ILE A 77 8.39 -5.48 -6.60
CA ILE A 77 8.74 -4.59 -5.49
C ILE A 77 7.45 -4.31 -4.72
N VAL A 78 7.48 -4.48 -3.39
CA VAL A 78 6.33 -4.20 -2.52
C VAL A 78 6.61 -2.97 -1.67
N ILE A 79 5.73 -1.98 -1.79
CA ILE A 79 5.72 -0.74 -1.03
C ILE A 79 4.62 -0.84 0.02
N VAL A 80 5.00 -0.67 1.29
CA VAL A 80 4.10 -0.66 2.43
C VAL A 80 4.26 0.68 3.15
N PRO A 81 3.26 1.59 3.08
CA PRO A 81 3.29 2.81 3.87
C PRO A 81 2.70 2.64 5.28
N ASP A 82 3.26 3.33 6.26
CA ASP A 82 2.60 3.67 7.53
C ASP A 82 1.73 4.91 7.32
N TYR A 83 0.66 4.77 6.53
CA TYR A 83 -0.20 5.90 6.19
C TYR A 83 -0.89 6.46 7.45
N PRO A 84 -1.20 7.78 7.50
CA PRO A 84 -1.85 8.41 8.65
C PRO A 84 -3.16 7.71 9.06
N LEU A 85 -3.30 7.43 10.37
CA LEU A 85 -4.46 6.75 10.97
C LEU A 85 -5.25 7.70 11.87
N ALA A 86 -6.55 7.44 11.97
CA ALA A 86 -7.46 8.05 12.91
C ALA A 86 -7.30 7.43 14.33
N PRO A 87 -7.73 8.14 15.38
CA PRO A 87 -8.23 9.52 15.38
C PRO A 87 -7.13 10.58 15.29
N GLU A 88 -5.85 10.20 15.36
CA GLU A 88 -4.73 11.15 15.41
C GLU A 88 -4.58 11.96 14.11
N ASN A 89 -5.11 11.47 12.99
CA ASN A 89 -5.09 12.14 11.69
C ASN A 89 -6.45 12.01 11.00
N ALA A 90 -6.77 12.97 10.14
CA ALA A 90 -7.97 12.96 9.31
C ALA A 90 -7.71 12.30 7.95
N TRP A 91 -8.78 11.98 7.23
CA TRP A 91 -8.69 11.40 5.88
C TRP A 91 -7.89 12.29 4.91
N LYS A 92 -7.93 13.61 5.07
CA LYS A 92 -7.16 14.56 4.24
C LYS A 92 -5.66 14.33 4.36
N ASP A 93 -5.18 14.04 5.57
CA ASP A 93 -3.78 13.76 5.84
C ASP A 93 -3.34 12.46 5.16
N THR A 94 -4.19 11.43 5.22
CA THR A 94 -3.94 10.15 4.53
C THR A 94 -3.82 10.34 3.02
N TYR A 95 -4.71 11.12 2.41
CA TYR A 95 -4.68 11.37 0.97
C TYR A 95 -3.51 12.26 0.54
N ALA A 96 -3.16 13.28 1.31
CA ALA A 96 -1.97 14.10 1.06
C ALA A 96 -0.68 13.27 1.13
N PHE A 97 -0.58 12.37 2.12
CA PHE A 97 0.52 11.42 2.22
C PHE A 97 0.58 10.48 1.00
N LEU A 98 -0.56 9.94 0.55
CA LEU A 98 -0.61 9.06 -0.62
C LEU A 98 -0.27 9.81 -1.92
N ASP A 99 -0.64 11.09 -2.05
CA ASP A 99 -0.26 11.92 -3.20
C ASP A 99 1.25 12.05 -3.34
N GLU A 100 1.94 12.40 -2.24
CA GLU A 100 3.40 12.54 -2.20
C GLU A 100 4.11 11.21 -2.42
N LEU A 101 3.62 10.15 -1.76
CA LEU A 101 4.16 8.80 -1.96
C LEU A 101 4.01 8.37 -3.41
N TYR A 102 2.81 8.49 -3.99
CA TYR A 102 2.55 8.03 -5.35
C TYR A 102 3.37 8.81 -6.38
N LEU A 103 3.49 10.13 -6.23
CA LEU A 103 4.35 10.95 -7.08
C LEU A 103 5.84 10.58 -6.95
N SER A 104 6.30 10.23 -5.73
CA SER A 104 7.65 9.72 -5.50
C SER A 104 7.87 8.39 -6.22
N LEU A 105 6.91 7.45 -6.13
CA LEU A 105 6.98 6.16 -6.81
C LEU A 105 7.03 6.31 -8.34
N LEU A 106 6.19 7.17 -8.93
CA LEU A 106 6.19 7.46 -10.36
C LEU A 106 7.52 8.06 -10.85
N ARG A 107 8.18 8.88 -10.03
CA ARG A 107 9.50 9.44 -10.36
C ARG A 107 10.62 8.42 -10.27
N ARG A 108 10.52 7.46 -9.35
CA ARG A 108 11.58 6.47 -9.06
C ARG A 108 11.48 5.21 -9.92
N TYR A 109 10.30 4.89 -10.44
CA TYR A 109 10.06 3.61 -11.11
C TYR A 109 9.26 3.78 -12.41
N SER A 110 9.80 3.21 -13.49
CA SER A 110 9.08 2.96 -14.74
C SER A 110 8.50 1.55 -14.75
N LYS A 111 7.68 1.21 -13.74
CA LYS A 111 7.05 -0.11 -13.53
C LYS A 111 5.53 0.00 -13.60
N LYS A 112 4.84 -1.12 -13.88
CA LYS A 112 3.38 -1.21 -13.74
C LYS A 112 3.01 -1.15 -12.27
N ILE A 113 2.21 -0.16 -11.90
CA ILE A 113 1.83 0.04 -10.49
C ILE A 113 0.52 -0.68 -10.22
N VAL A 114 0.52 -1.54 -9.19
CA VAL A 114 -0.65 -2.26 -8.73
C VAL A 114 -1.01 -1.76 -7.34
N PHE A 115 -2.23 -1.30 -7.14
CA PHE A 115 -2.75 -1.05 -5.80
C PHE A 115 -3.36 -2.34 -5.25
N ILE A 116 -2.96 -2.71 -4.05
CA ILE A 116 -3.53 -3.85 -3.33
C ILE A 116 -3.99 -3.38 -1.96
N GLY A 117 -5.22 -3.71 -1.56
CA GLY A 117 -5.68 -3.39 -0.21
C GLY A 117 -6.68 -4.39 0.37
N ASP A 118 -6.64 -4.55 1.71
CA ASP A 118 -7.60 -5.38 2.45
C ASP A 118 -8.58 -4.52 3.27
N SER A 119 -9.87 -4.86 3.29
CA SER A 119 -10.91 -4.17 4.06
C SER A 119 -10.88 -2.64 3.84
N ALA A 120 -10.70 -1.85 4.90
CA ALA A 120 -10.52 -0.39 4.84
C ALA A 120 -9.35 0.04 3.92
N GLY A 121 -8.29 -0.76 3.81
CA GLY A 121 -7.19 -0.48 2.88
C GLY A 121 -7.59 -0.68 1.42
N GLY A 122 -8.56 -1.56 1.15
CA GLY A 122 -9.15 -1.72 -0.18
C GLY A 122 -10.03 -0.54 -0.57
N GLU A 123 -10.83 -0.03 0.37
CA GLU A 123 -11.60 1.21 0.20
C GLU A 123 -10.68 2.40 -0.06
N LEU A 124 -9.58 2.50 0.70
CA LEU A 124 -8.55 3.53 0.50
C LEU A 124 -7.90 3.44 -0.88
N ALA A 125 -7.54 2.23 -1.33
CA ALA A 125 -6.96 2.01 -2.65
C ALA A 125 -7.90 2.47 -3.77
N LEU A 126 -9.18 2.10 -3.68
CA LEU A 126 -10.19 2.46 -4.67
C LEU A 126 -10.53 3.96 -4.63
N GLY A 127 -10.67 4.55 -3.44
CA GLY A 127 -10.92 5.98 -3.27
C GLY A 127 -9.77 6.83 -3.79
N PHE A 128 -8.54 6.42 -3.52
CA PHE A 128 -7.35 7.10 -4.05
C PHE A 128 -7.27 7.01 -5.58
N ALA A 129 -7.54 5.84 -6.17
CA ALA A 129 -7.61 5.72 -7.63
C ALA A 129 -8.71 6.59 -8.27
N GLN A 130 -9.88 6.71 -7.62
CA GLN A 130 -10.95 7.60 -8.08
C GLN A 130 -10.53 9.08 -8.03
N LYS A 131 -9.85 9.50 -6.96
CA LYS A 131 -9.25 10.85 -6.88
C LYS A 131 -8.29 11.09 -8.03
N LEU A 132 -7.34 10.18 -8.27
CA LEU A 132 -6.37 10.29 -9.36
C LEU A 132 -7.07 10.40 -10.73
N LYS A 133 -8.16 9.65 -10.94
CA LYS A 133 -8.98 9.75 -12.16
C LYS A 133 -9.60 11.13 -12.32
N ASN A 134 -10.22 11.66 -11.27
CA ASN A 134 -10.86 12.98 -11.29
C ASN A 134 -9.85 14.11 -11.52
N GLU A 135 -8.62 13.94 -11.02
CA GLU A 135 -7.51 14.86 -11.20
C GLU A 135 -6.75 14.67 -12.52
N LYS A 136 -7.17 13.73 -13.38
CA LYS A 136 -6.49 13.37 -14.64
C LYS A 136 -5.00 13.01 -14.45
N ARG A 137 -4.67 12.38 -13.32
CA ARG A 137 -3.32 11.88 -13.02
C ARG A 137 -3.16 10.44 -13.50
N ARG A 138 -1.90 9.96 -13.60
CA ARG A 138 -1.63 8.56 -13.94
C ARG A 138 -2.35 7.64 -12.94
N LEU A 139 -3.12 6.69 -13.47
CA LEU A 139 -3.81 5.67 -12.69
C LEU A 139 -2.87 4.50 -12.39
N PRO A 140 -3.13 3.71 -11.33
CA PRO A 140 -2.53 2.39 -11.21
C PRO A 140 -2.94 1.53 -12.42
N ASP A 141 -2.05 0.66 -12.88
CA ASP A 141 -2.30 -0.28 -13.97
C ASP A 141 -3.31 -1.37 -13.54
N HIS A 142 -3.33 -1.73 -12.24
CA HIS A 142 -4.29 -2.68 -11.68
C HIS A 142 -4.67 -2.33 -10.24
N ILE A 143 -5.87 -2.77 -9.81
CA ILE A 143 -6.35 -2.67 -8.43
C ILE A 143 -6.83 -4.05 -7.98
N VAL A 144 -6.36 -4.53 -6.83
CA VAL A 144 -6.77 -5.82 -6.23
C VAL A 144 -7.27 -5.56 -4.81
N LEU A 145 -8.52 -5.94 -4.54
CA LEU A 145 -9.19 -5.67 -3.26
C LEU A 145 -9.55 -6.99 -2.55
N PHE A 146 -9.19 -7.11 -1.27
CA PHE A 146 -9.56 -8.25 -0.42
C PHE A 146 -10.61 -7.84 0.62
N SER A 147 -11.74 -8.55 0.69
CA SER A 147 -12.74 -8.39 1.76
C SER A 147 -13.12 -6.93 2.05
N SER A 148 -13.22 -6.10 1.01
CA SER A 148 -13.72 -4.73 1.11
C SER A 148 -15.25 -4.75 1.09
N SER A 149 -15.89 -3.83 1.83
CA SER A 149 -17.33 -3.53 1.73
C SER A 149 -17.75 -3.21 0.29
N VAL A 150 -16.77 -2.82 -0.53
CA VAL A 150 -16.89 -2.60 -1.98
C VAL A 150 -16.26 -3.81 -2.68
N LEU A 151 -17.05 -4.85 -3.00
CA LEU A 151 -16.55 -6.03 -3.70
C LEU A 151 -16.34 -5.73 -5.19
N TYR A 152 -15.11 -5.45 -5.62
CA TYR A 152 -14.72 -5.49 -7.04
C TYR A 152 -13.25 -5.92 -7.21
N ILE A 153 -12.99 -6.90 -8.09
CA ILE A 153 -11.70 -6.95 -8.82
C ILE A 153 -11.87 -5.96 -9.98
N VAL A 154 -11.47 -4.69 -9.77
CA VAL A 154 -11.46 -3.72 -10.88
C VAL A 154 -10.12 -3.84 -11.59
N ILE A 155 -10.08 -4.60 -12.68
CA ILE A 155 -9.05 -4.40 -13.70
C ILE A 155 -9.43 -3.11 -14.43
N LEU A 156 -8.88 -1.97 -14.01
CA LEU A 156 -8.94 -0.75 -14.80
C LEU A 156 -8.09 -0.99 -16.06
N LYS A 157 -8.67 -1.59 -17.11
CA LYS A 157 -8.07 -1.51 -18.43
C LYS A 157 -8.10 -0.04 -18.82
N ASN A 158 -6.91 0.56 -18.91
CA ASN A 158 -6.74 1.88 -19.50
C ASN A 158 -7.30 1.84 -20.94
N TYR A 159 -8.52 2.32 -21.11
CA TYR A 159 -8.98 2.84 -22.40
C TYR A 159 -8.69 4.34 -22.35
N VAL A 160 -7.50 4.71 -22.80
CA VAL A 160 -7.27 6.04 -23.34
C VAL A 160 -7.44 5.87 -24.85
N GLN A 161 -8.56 6.34 -25.39
CA GLN A 161 -8.64 6.77 -26.78
C GLN A 161 -7.95 8.12 -26.91
#